data_AF-A0A5K1APE7-F1
#
_entry.id   AF-A0A5K1APE7-F1
#
_cell.length_a   1.000
_cell.length_b   1.000
_cell.length_c   1.000
_cell.angle_alpha   90.00
_cell.angle_beta   90.00
_cell.angle_gamma   90.00
#
_symmetry.space_group_name_H-M   'P 1'
#
loop_
_entity.id
_entity.type
_entity.pdbx_description
1 polymer ?
#
loop_
_entity_poly.entity_id
_entity_poly.type
_entity_poly.pdbx_seq_one_letter_code
_entity_poly.pdbx_strand_id
1 'polypeptide(L)'
;ANLLRKTPGVLHVEEDSKVIRLTTHTPQFLGLPTGVWPTGGGSQRAGENVVIGLIDSGIYPQHPSFAALPSEPYEPLPTYRGKCEVDPGTKRRFCNGKIVGAQHFSAAAIASGSFNPSVDFASPLDGDGHG
;
A
#
# COMPACT_ATOMS: atom_id res chain seq x y z
N ALA A 1 -32.58 7.20 -2.00
CA ALA A 1 -32.93 5.82 -1.59
C ALA A 1 -34.35 5.38 -2.00
N ASN A 2 -35.42 6.05 -1.53
CA ASN A 2 -36.81 5.59 -1.78
C ASN A 2 -37.27 5.57 -3.24
N LEU A 3 -36.77 6.49 -4.08
CA LEU A 3 -37.06 6.49 -5.51
C LEU A 3 -36.45 5.25 -6.19
N LEU A 4 -35.17 4.97 -5.90
CA LEU A 4 -34.42 3.81 -6.43
C LEU A 4 -35.03 2.47 -6.01
N ARG A 5 -35.47 2.35 -4.75
CA ARG A 5 -36.15 1.13 -4.24
C ARG A 5 -37.44 0.78 -4.98
N LYS A 6 -38.11 1.78 -5.56
CA LYS A 6 -39.40 1.61 -6.25
C LYS A 6 -39.23 1.50 -7.77
N THR A 7 -38.01 1.61 -8.29
CA THR A 7 -37.75 1.52 -9.72
C THR A 7 -37.91 0.08 -10.20
N PRO A 8 -38.72 -0.18 -11.25
CA PRO A 8 -38.84 -1.50 -11.84
C PRO A 8 -37.46 -2.06 -12.25
N GLY A 9 -37.16 -3.30 -11.84
CA GLY A 9 -35.88 -3.96 -12.08
C GLY A 9 -34.86 -3.84 -10.94
N VAL A 10 -35.13 -3.04 -9.90
CA VAL A 10 -34.29 -2.98 -8.70
C VAL A 10 -34.78 -3.99 -7.66
N LEU A 11 -33.96 -5.02 -7.40
CA LEU A 11 -34.28 -6.10 -6.45
C LEU A 11 -34.06 -5.68 -4.99
N HIS A 12 -32.99 -4.95 -4.70
CA HIS A 12 -32.63 -4.51 -3.35
C HIS A 12 -31.86 -3.20 -3.39
N VAL A 13 -32.03 -2.38 -2.35
CA VAL A 13 -31.20 -1.19 -2.11
C VAL A 13 -30.78 -1.20 -0.66
N GLU A 14 -29.48 -1.26 -0.46
CA GLU A 14 -28.80 -1.11 0.82
C GLU A 14 -28.08 0.23 0.87
N GLU A 15 -27.96 0.80 2.06
CA GLU A 15 -27.17 2.01 2.27
C GLU A 15 -25.69 1.65 2.28
N ASP A 16 -24.91 2.28 1.41
CA ASP A 16 -23.47 2.10 1.41
C ASP A 16 -22.88 2.61 2.73
N SER A 17 -22.26 1.70 3.47
CA SER A 17 -21.77 1.94 4.81
C SER A 17 -20.26 1.73 4.84
N LYS A 18 -19.53 2.70 5.41
CA LYS A 18 -18.08 2.55 5.62
C LYS A 18 -17.83 1.40 6.57
N VAL A 19 -17.26 0.31 6.06
CA VAL A 19 -16.79 -0.82 6.86
C VAL A 19 -15.36 -0.57 7.34
N ILE A 20 -15.06 -1.04 8.55
CA ILE A 20 -13.68 -1.03 9.06
C ILE A 20 -12.91 -2.16 8.37
N ARG A 21 -11.81 -1.82 7.71
CA ARG A 21 -10.93 -2.79 7.05
C ARG A 21 -10.15 -3.55 8.14
N LEU A 22 -10.52 -4.80 8.38
CA LEU A 22 -9.78 -5.69 9.27
C LEU A 22 -9.03 -6.73 8.43
N THR A 23 -7.71 -6.59 8.32
CA THR A 23 -6.84 -7.55 7.59
C THR A 23 -6.36 -8.70 8.48
N THR A 24 -6.75 -8.73 9.75
CA THR A 24 -6.28 -9.72 10.74
C THR A 24 -6.72 -11.16 10.46
N HIS A 25 -7.81 -11.34 9.68
CA HIS A 25 -8.39 -12.67 9.38
C HIS A 25 -8.55 -12.96 7.89
N THR A 26 -8.26 -11.99 7.01
CA THR A 26 -8.42 -12.15 5.56
C THR A 26 -7.63 -13.34 5.01
N PRO A 27 -6.39 -13.61 5.44
CA PRO A 27 -5.67 -14.80 4.96
C PRO A 27 -6.37 -16.12 5.27
N GLN A 28 -6.95 -16.26 6.47
CA GLN A 28 -7.68 -17.46 6.87
C GLN A 28 -8.99 -17.58 6.09
N PHE A 29 -9.72 -16.47 5.94
CA PHE A 29 -10.95 -16.43 5.13
C PHE A 29 -10.68 -16.86 3.68
N LEU A 30 -9.56 -16.44 3.10
CA LEU A 30 -9.14 -16.82 1.74
C LEU A 30 -8.46 -18.20 1.66
N GLY A 31 -8.28 -18.90 2.79
CA GLY A 31 -7.62 -20.21 2.83
C GLY A 31 -6.13 -20.19 2.46
N LEU A 32 -5.45 -19.03 2.55
CA LEU A 32 -4.04 -18.91 2.15
C LEU A 32 -3.09 -19.81 2.96
N PRO A 33 -3.24 -19.95 4.30
CA PRO A 33 -2.33 -20.76 5.11
C PRO A 33 -2.30 -22.25 4.74
N THR A 34 -3.41 -22.80 4.24
CA THR A 34 -3.53 -24.20 3.83
C THR A 34 -3.53 -24.37 2.31
N GLY A 35 -3.65 -23.28 1.56
CA GLY A 35 -3.66 -23.25 0.10
C GLY A 35 -2.30 -22.92 -0.50
N VAL A 36 -2.18 -21.72 -1.09
CA VAL A 36 -1.03 -21.36 -1.94
C VAL A 36 0.24 -20.98 -1.15
N TRP A 37 0.15 -20.49 0.08
CA TRP A 37 1.35 -20.08 0.82
C TRP A 37 2.33 -21.22 1.10
N PRO A 38 1.91 -22.44 1.49
CA PRO A 38 2.80 -23.59 1.60
C PRO A 38 3.63 -23.88 0.35
N THR A 39 3.11 -23.64 -0.86
CA THR A 39 3.85 -23.87 -2.11
C THR A 39 4.93 -22.80 -2.35
N GLY A 40 4.81 -21.64 -1.70
CA GLY A 40 5.74 -20.51 -1.78
C GLY A 40 6.66 -20.36 -0.57
N GLY A 41 6.85 -21.40 0.24
CA GLY A 41 7.73 -21.35 1.41
C GLY A 41 7.05 -20.89 2.72
N GLY A 42 5.72 -20.88 2.75
CA GLY A 42 4.90 -20.50 3.90
C GLY A 42 4.59 -19.01 3.97
N SER A 43 3.80 -18.58 4.95
CA SER A 43 3.36 -17.19 5.09
C SER A 43 4.50 -16.17 5.25
N GLN A 44 5.69 -16.62 5.65
CA GLN A 44 6.86 -15.77 5.84
C GLN A 44 7.61 -15.47 4.53
N ARG A 45 7.57 -16.42 3.56
CA ARG A 45 8.37 -16.35 2.33
C ARG A 45 7.54 -16.33 1.05
N ALA A 46 6.23 -16.56 1.16
CA ALA A 46 5.33 -16.46 0.03
C ALA A 46 5.39 -15.04 -0.56
N GLY A 47 5.81 -14.95 -1.82
CA GLY A 47 5.98 -13.67 -2.52
C GLY A 47 7.42 -13.14 -2.53
N GLU A 48 8.39 -13.86 -1.99
CA GLU A 48 9.81 -13.52 -2.15
C GLU A 48 10.22 -13.40 -3.62
N ASN A 49 11.18 -12.50 -3.89
CA ASN A 49 11.67 -12.17 -5.22
C ASN A 49 10.64 -11.55 -6.19
N VAL A 50 9.48 -11.14 -5.68
CA VAL A 50 8.48 -10.37 -6.42
C VAL A 50 8.39 -8.95 -5.86
N VAL A 51 8.44 -7.95 -6.73
CA VAL A 51 8.19 -6.55 -6.36
C VAL A 51 6.78 -6.17 -6.76
N ILE A 52 5.98 -5.71 -5.79
CA ILE A 52 4.64 -5.19 -6.02
C ILE A 52 4.72 -3.67 -6.02
N GLY A 53 4.30 -3.04 -7.12
CA GLY A 53 4.18 -1.58 -7.21
C GLY A 53 2.81 -1.12 -6.73
N LEU A 54 2.78 -0.20 -5.78
CA LEU A 54 1.57 0.51 -5.37
C LEU A 54 1.65 1.95 -5.87
N ILE A 55 0.58 2.41 -6.51
CA ILE A 55 0.41 3.79 -6.95
C ILE A 55 -0.74 4.36 -6.12
N ASP A 56 -0.39 5.08 -5.06
CA ASP A 56 -1.33 5.56 -4.05
C ASP A 56 -0.86 6.91 -3.47
N SER A 57 -1.43 7.36 -2.34
CA SER A 57 -1.09 8.63 -1.66
C SER A 57 0.33 8.67 -1.08
N GLY A 58 0.99 7.53 -0.95
CA GLY A 58 2.38 7.43 -0.49
C GLY A 58 2.61 6.14 0.28
N ILE A 59 3.57 6.19 1.21
CA ILE A 59 3.77 5.14 2.21
C ILE A 59 4.26 5.75 3.52
N TYR A 60 4.01 5.09 4.67
CA TYR A 60 4.62 5.40 5.96
C TYR A 60 5.72 4.39 6.32
N PRO A 61 7.01 4.65 6.01
CA PRO A 61 8.06 3.63 6.09
C PRO A 61 8.34 3.09 7.50
N GLN A 62 7.97 3.83 8.53
CA GLN A 62 8.17 3.43 9.93
C GLN A 62 7.07 2.51 10.45
N HIS A 63 6.03 2.22 9.65
CA HIS A 63 4.97 1.28 10.07
C HIS A 63 5.54 -0.13 10.24
N PRO A 64 5.18 -0.88 11.31
CA PRO A 64 5.70 -2.23 11.56
C PRO A 64 5.51 -3.23 10.42
N SER A 65 4.43 -3.09 9.63
CA SER A 65 4.19 -3.94 8.44
C SER A 65 5.26 -3.82 7.35
N PHE A 66 6.03 -2.73 7.35
CA PHE A 66 7.12 -2.48 6.42
C PHE A 66 8.50 -2.61 7.07
N ALA A 67 8.57 -3.17 8.28
CA ALA A 67 9.85 -3.44 8.91
C ALA A 67 10.66 -4.43 8.06
N ALA A 68 11.94 -4.14 7.87
CA ALA A 68 12.88 -5.08 7.29
C ALA A 68 13.06 -6.27 8.25
N LEU A 69 13.26 -7.47 7.70
CA LEU A 69 13.58 -8.64 8.51
C LEU A 69 14.98 -8.46 9.13
N PRO A 70 15.12 -8.42 10.47
CA PRO A 70 16.38 -8.06 11.11
C PRO A 70 17.51 -9.09 10.91
N SER A 71 17.15 -10.36 10.77
CA SER A 71 18.10 -11.48 10.68
C SER A 71 18.50 -11.85 9.25
N GLU A 72 17.66 -11.50 8.27
CA GLU A 72 17.82 -11.86 6.86
C GLU A 72 17.35 -10.68 5.99
N PRO A 73 18.14 -9.61 5.88
CA PRO A 73 17.79 -8.51 5.00
C PRO A 73 17.76 -9.00 3.55
N TYR A 74 16.69 -8.68 2.82
CA TYR A 74 16.61 -8.98 1.40
C TYR A 74 17.68 -8.19 0.65
N GLU A 75 18.49 -8.90 -0.14
CA GLU A 75 19.38 -8.27 -1.09
C GLU A 75 18.57 -7.58 -2.20
N PRO A 76 19.04 -6.45 -2.74
CA PRO A 76 18.40 -5.81 -3.87
C PRO A 76 18.24 -6.78 -5.03
N LEU A 77 17.02 -6.92 -5.56
CA LEU A 77 16.77 -7.80 -6.69
C LEU A 77 17.58 -7.32 -7.91
N PRO A 78 18.43 -8.17 -8.52
CA PRO A 78 19.34 -7.76 -9.59
C PRO A 78 18.65 -7.19 -10.84
N THR A 79 17.36 -7.47 -11.02
CA THR A 79 16.53 -6.98 -12.12
C THR A 79 15.75 -5.71 -11.78
N TYR A 80 15.62 -5.39 -10.49
CA TYR A 80 14.90 -4.20 -10.06
C TYR A 80 15.73 -2.94 -10.32
N ARG A 81 15.08 -1.90 -10.86
CA ARG A 81 15.72 -0.62 -11.25
C ARG A 81 14.96 0.59 -10.70
N GLY A 82 14.01 0.36 -9.77
CA GLY A 82 13.26 1.44 -9.15
C GLY A 82 14.16 2.36 -8.33
N LYS A 83 13.70 3.58 -8.10
CA LYS A 83 14.46 4.57 -7.32
C LYS A 83 13.94 4.60 -5.89
N CYS A 84 14.85 4.96 -5.00
CA CYS A 84 14.47 5.32 -3.64
C CYS A 84 14.87 6.75 -3.36
N GLU A 85 13.87 7.59 -3.22
CA GLU A 85 14.07 8.98 -2.85
C GLU A 85 14.59 9.11 -1.41
N VAL A 86 15.17 10.27 -1.15
CA VAL A 86 15.72 10.63 0.16
C VAL A 86 14.86 11.77 0.69
N ASP A 87 14.42 11.63 1.94
CA ASP A 87 13.73 12.69 2.65
C ASP A 87 14.63 13.93 2.73
N PRO A 88 14.20 15.09 2.19
CA PRO A 88 15.01 16.30 2.17
C PRO A 88 15.25 16.88 3.57
N GLY A 89 14.38 16.62 4.55
CA GLY A 89 14.51 17.06 5.93
C GLY A 89 15.41 16.13 6.75
N THR A 90 15.11 14.83 6.78
CA THR A 90 15.84 13.86 7.63
C THR A 90 17.11 13.31 6.97
N LYS A 91 17.29 13.50 5.66
CA LYS A 91 18.36 12.93 4.83
C LYS A 91 18.38 11.39 4.82
N ARG A 92 17.30 10.75 5.26
CA ARG A 92 17.15 9.28 5.25
C ARG A 92 16.44 8.81 3.99
N ARG A 93 16.80 7.62 3.53
CA ARG A 93 16.08 6.94 2.43
C ARG A 93 14.74 6.42 2.97
N PHE A 94 13.72 6.43 2.11
CA PHE A 94 12.42 5.82 2.41
C PHE A 94 12.44 4.28 2.37
N CYS A 95 13.53 3.70 1.84
CA CYS A 95 13.67 2.25 1.63
C CYS A 95 14.53 1.61 2.72
N ASN A 96 14.18 0.38 3.07
CA ASN A 96 14.80 -0.37 4.18
C ASN A 96 15.02 -1.86 3.87
N GLY A 97 14.80 -2.30 2.61
CA GLY A 97 14.92 -3.70 2.21
C GLY A 97 13.57 -4.41 2.10
N LYS A 98 12.57 -4.04 2.92
CA LYS A 98 11.17 -4.42 2.68
C LYS A 98 10.54 -3.48 1.66
N ILE A 99 10.70 -2.17 1.87
CA ILE A 99 10.44 -1.16 0.85
C ILE A 99 11.70 -1.08 0.00
N VAL A 100 11.58 -1.42 -1.29
CA VAL A 100 12.72 -1.46 -2.22
C VAL A 100 12.76 -0.28 -3.18
N GLY A 101 11.65 0.45 -3.33
CA GLY A 101 11.57 1.70 -4.06
C GLY A 101 10.47 2.60 -3.50
N ALA A 102 10.67 3.91 -3.61
CA ALA A 102 9.78 4.93 -3.11
C ALA A 102 10.00 6.20 -3.93
N GLN A 103 8.97 6.64 -4.64
CA GLN A 103 9.00 7.80 -5.52
C GLN A 103 7.68 8.55 -5.43
N HIS A 104 7.70 9.85 -5.73
CA HIS A 104 6.50 10.68 -5.76
C HIS A 104 6.35 11.44 -7.09
N PHE A 105 5.12 11.81 -7.41
CA PHE A 105 4.76 12.50 -8.64
C PHE A 105 3.74 13.62 -8.38
N SER A 106 4.11 14.63 -7.60
CA SER A 106 3.19 15.70 -7.17
C SER A 106 3.16 16.93 -8.08
N ALA A 107 4.06 17.02 -9.06
CA ALA A 107 4.25 18.23 -9.89
C ALA A 107 2.96 18.71 -10.58
N ALA A 108 2.17 17.77 -11.11
CA ALA A 108 0.90 18.11 -11.77
C ALA A 108 -0.15 18.64 -10.78
N ALA A 109 -0.29 18.00 -9.61
CA ALA A 109 -1.21 18.44 -8.56
C ALA A 109 -0.83 19.82 -7.99
N ILE A 110 0.47 20.09 -7.87
CA ILE A 110 0.97 21.41 -7.47
C ILE A 110 0.60 22.45 -8.53
N ALA A 111 0.87 22.16 -9.81
CA ALA A 111 0.58 23.08 -10.91
C ALA A 111 -0.92 23.35 -11.08
N SER A 112 -1.80 22.38 -10.80
CA SER A 112 -3.25 22.54 -10.88
C SER A 112 -3.87 23.19 -9.64
N GLY A 113 -3.10 23.41 -8.57
CA GLY A 113 -3.61 23.89 -7.28
C GLY A 113 -4.41 22.85 -6.50
N SER A 114 -4.32 21.58 -6.88
CA SER A 114 -5.00 20.45 -6.21
C SER A 114 -4.18 19.87 -5.05
N PHE A 115 -2.89 20.20 -4.96
CA PHE A 115 -2.01 19.77 -3.88
C PHE A 115 -2.34 20.52 -2.58
N ASN A 116 -2.70 19.78 -1.53
CA ASN A 116 -3.00 20.29 -0.20
C ASN A 116 -1.79 20.11 0.73
N PRO A 117 -0.95 21.13 0.96
CA PRO A 117 0.27 21.00 1.76
C PRO A 117 0.02 20.72 3.26
N SER A 118 -1.23 20.75 3.73
CA SER A 118 -1.57 20.35 5.10
C SER A 118 -1.68 18.84 5.28
N VAL A 119 -1.79 18.08 4.19
CA VAL A 119 -1.97 16.61 4.18
C VAL A 119 -0.98 15.95 3.21
N ASP A 120 -0.81 16.53 2.03
CA ASP A 120 0.07 16.01 0.99
C ASP A 120 1.54 16.40 1.23
N PHE A 121 2.44 15.47 0.91
CA PHE A 121 3.88 15.71 0.91
C PHE A 121 4.41 15.69 -0.53
N ALA A 122 5.30 16.62 -0.87
CA ALA A 122 6.12 16.53 -2.08
C ALA A 122 7.30 15.56 -1.85
N SER A 123 6.94 14.34 -1.43
CA SER A 123 7.83 13.22 -1.16
C SER A 123 7.00 11.93 -1.17
N PRO A 124 7.61 10.74 -1.12
CA PRO A 124 6.86 9.47 -1.06
C PRO A 124 6.09 9.25 0.27
N LEU A 125 6.18 10.15 1.24
CA LEU A 125 5.51 10.03 2.53
C LEU A 125 3.98 10.13 2.37
N ASP A 126 3.25 9.19 2.96
CA ASP A 126 1.80 9.26 3.04
C ASP A 126 1.36 10.14 4.22
N GLY A 127 0.52 11.14 3.93
CA GLY A 127 -0.17 11.94 4.94
C GLY A 127 -1.67 11.72 5.03
N ASP A 128 -2.25 10.97 4.09
CA ASP A 128 -3.68 10.61 4.08
C ASP A 128 -3.94 9.32 4.87
N GLY A 129 -3.09 8.30 4.66
CA GLY A 129 -3.16 6.99 5.32
C GLY A 129 -3.82 5.89 4.49
N HIS A 130 -4.21 6.19 3.25
CA HIS A 130 -4.77 5.19 2.33
C HIS A 130 -3.71 4.24 1.74
N GLY A 131 -2.47 4.72 1.59
CA GLY A 131 -1.35 4.03 0.95
C GLY A 131 -0.66 2.94 1.77
#